data_AF-A0A2S7X3P9-F1
#
_entry.id   AF-A0A2S7X3P9-F1
#
_cell.length_a   1.000
_cell.length_b   1.000
_cell.length_c   1.000
_cell.angle_alpha   90.00
_cell.angle_beta   90.00
_cell.angle_gamma   90.00
#
_symmetry.space_group_name_H-M   'P 1'
#
loop_
_entity.id
_entity.type
_entity.pdbx_description
1 polymer ?
#
loop_
_entity_poly.entity_id
_entity_poly.type
_entity_poly.pdbx_seq_one_letter_code
_entity_poly.pdbx_strand_id
1 'polypeptide(L)'
;HAIEKATQFIVNHPDESWKTFVSYAPDTLNNELNKRAWNDTLTRFALRPSAVDLERYNRFSEFMYQHKIIKTQPKAQDFVPVL
;
A
#
# COMPACT_ATOMS: atom_id res chain seq x y z
N HIS A 1 -11.83 -9.60 -2.84
CA HIS A 1 -10.74 -10.41 -2.22
C HIS A 1 -10.54 -10.04 -0.75
N ALA A 2 -9.75 -10.79 0.03
CA ALA A 2 -9.54 -10.52 1.47
C ALA A 2 -8.91 -9.15 1.75
N ILE A 3 -7.95 -8.73 0.92
CA ILE A 3 -7.26 -7.43 1.04
C ILE A 3 -8.22 -6.26 0.84
N GLU A 4 -9.08 -6.33 -0.18
CA GLU A 4 -10.10 -5.30 -0.44
C GLU A 4 -11.06 -5.13 0.75
N LYS A 5 -11.53 -6.25 1.34
CA LYS A 5 -12.37 -6.21 2.56
C LYS A 5 -11.63 -5.58 3.74
N ALA A 6 -10.34 -5.92 3.92
CA ALA A 6 -9.53 -5.33 4.97
C ALA A 6 -9.36 -3.81 4.77
N THR A 7 -9.09 -3.35 3.54
CA THR A 7 -9.00 -1.91 3.25
C THR A 7 -10.32 -1.19 3.50
N GLN A 8 -11.45 -1.75 3.07
CA GLN A 8 -12.77 -1.17 3.34
C GLN A 8 -13.03 -1.07 4.84
N PHE A 9 -12.68 -2.12 5.60
CA PHE A 9 -12.83 -2.13 7.05
C PHE A 9 -11.96 -1.06 7.73
N ILE A 10 -10.68 -0.94 7.32
CA ILE A 10 -9.76 0.09 7.83
C ILE A 10 -10.31 1.50 7.63
N VAL A 11 -10.84 1.78 6.43
CA VAL A 11 -11.38 3.11 6.10
C VAL A 11 -12.67 3.41 6.86
N ASN A 12 -13.55 2.41 7.04
CA ASN A 12 -14.84 2.59 7.70
C ASN A 12 -14.74 2.54 9.24
N HIS A 13 -13.74 1.87 9.78
CA HIS A 13 -13.54 1.65 11.22
C HIS A 13 -12.09 1.94 11.63
N PRO A 14 -11.58 3.18 11.46
CA PRO A 14 -10.15 3.50 11.61
C PRO A 14 -9.63 3.28 13.04
N ASP A 15 -10.42 3.59 14.06
CA ASP A 15 -10.02 3.42 15.46
C ASP A 15 -10.01 1.95 15.90
N GLU A 16 -10.99 1.16 15.44
CA GLU A 16 -11.04 -0.28 15.68
C GLU A 16 -9.88 -0.98 14.97
N SER A 17 -9.65 -0.61 13.72
CA SER A 17 -8.55 -1.14 12.92
C SER A 17 -7.19 -0.78 13.50
N TRP A 18 -7.04 0.42 14.06
CA TRP A 18 -5.84 0.80 14.81
C TRP A 18 -5.62 -0.12 16.02
N LYS A 19 -6.66 -0.38 16.82
CA LYS A 19 -6.58 -1.28 17.99
C LYS A 19 -6.17 -2.70 17.57
N THR A 20 -6.77 -3.22 16.50
CA THR A 20 -6.41 -4.53 15.94
C THR A 20 -4.98 -4.55 15.41
N PHE A 21 -4.54 -3.48 14.74
CA PHE A 21 -3.19 -3.38 14.20
C PHE A 21 -2.14 -3.39 15.32
N VAL A 22 -2.30 -2.57 16.36
CA VAL A 22 -1.32 -2.50 17.45
C VAL A 22 -1.36 -3.72 18.37
N SER A 23 -2.47 -4.45 18.47
CA SER A 23 -2.54 -5.63 19.34
C SER A 23 -1.60 -6.75 18.93
N TYR A 24 -1.12 -6.74 17.68
CA TYR A 24 -0.12 -7.68 17.19
C TYR A 24 1.24 -7.54 17.89
N ALA A 25 1.68 -6.30 18.15
CA ALA A 25 2.95 -6.01 18.80
C ALA A 25 2.87 -4.65 19.53
N PRO A 26 2.15 -4.57 20.66
CA PRO A 26 1.80 -3.29 21.29
C PRO A 26 3.04 -2.50 21.73
N ASP A 27 4.09 -3.17 22.20
CA ASP A 27 5.31 -2.53 22.70
C ASP A 27 6.09 -1.78 21.60
N THR A 28 5.92 -2.17 20.34
CA THR A 28 6.60 -1.55 19.19
C THR A 28 5.65 -0.75 18.30
N LEU A 29 4.37 -1.10 18.27
CA LEU A 29 3.37 -0.47 17.40
C LEU A 29 2.58 0.64 18.10
N ASN A 30 2.27 0.53 19.38
CA ASN A 30 1.42 1.49 20.10
C ASN A 30 2.21 2.70 20.63
N ASN A 31 2.78 3.48 19.72
CA ASN A 31 3.50 4.70 20.04
C ASN A 31 2.96 5.90 19.24
N GLU A 32 3.32 7.12 19.68
CA GLU A 32 2.81 8.35 19.07
C GLU A 32 3.24 8.55 17.62
N LEU A 33 4.42 8.06 17.24
CA LEU A 33 4.90 8.13 15.86
C LEU A 33 3.97 7.32 14.93
N ASN A 34 3.67 6.08 15.30
CA ASN A 34 2.83 5.19 14.49
C ASN A 34 1.37 5.64 14.47
N LYS A 35 0.84 6.20 15.56
CA LYS A 35 -0.52 6.79 15.58
C LYS A 35 -0.67 7.92 14.56
N ARG A 36 0.32 8.80 14.48
CA ARG A 36 0.34 9.91 13.51
C ARG A 36 0.44 9.37 12.08
N ALA A 37 1.39 8.46 11.84
CA ALA A 37 1.55 7.83 10.54
C ALA A 37 0.29 7.08 10.07
N TRP A 38 -0.42 6.42 10.99
CA TRP A 38 -1.70 5.77 10.70
C TRP A 38 -2.71 6.79 10.16
N ASN A 39 -2.97 7.88 10.89
CA ASN A 39 -3.90 8.92 10.48
C ASN A 39 -3.52 9.57 9.14
N ASP A 40 -2.23 9.83 8.92
CA ASP A 40 -1.72 10.46 7.69
C ASP A 40 -1.84 9.56 6.44
N THR A 41 -1.99 8.24 6.65
CA THR A 41 -2.01 7.23 5.58
C THR A 41 -3.38 6.64 5.30
N LEU A 42 -4.36 6.76 6.22
CA LEU A 42 -5.71 6.21 6.06
C LEU A 42 -6.35 6.56 4.69
N THR A 43 -6.27 7.82 4.28
CA THR A 43 -6.89 8.28 3.03
C THR A 43 -6.08 7.93 1.78
N ARG A 44 -4.92 7.28 1.93
CA ARG A 44 -4.01 6.90 0.83
C ARG A 44 -4.14 5.43 0.44
N PHE A 45 -4.89 4.62 1.19
CA PHE A 45 -5.17 3.25 0.81
C PHE A 45 -6.07 3.18 -0.43
N ALA A 46 -5.72 2.29 -1.36
CA ALA A 46 -6.53 2.06 -2.55
C ALA A 46 -7.79 1.26 -2.20
N LEU A 47 -8.97 1.86 -2.36
CA LEU A 47 -10.26 1.19 -2.10
C LEU A 47 -10.52 -0.02 -3.01
N ARG A 48 -9.83 -0.09 -4.16
CA ARG A 48 -9.89 -1.19 -5.13
C ARG A 48 -8.46 -1.63 -5.48
N PRO A 49 -7.78 -2.36 -4.57
CA PRO A 49 -6.36 -2.67 -4.74
C PRO A 49 -6.06 -3.56 -5.94
N SER A 50 -7.02 -4.36 -6.41
CA SER A 50 -6.92 -5.19 -7.61
C SER A 50 -7.07 -4.40 -8.92
N ALA A 51 -7.57 -3.15 -8.89
CA ALA A 51 -7.74 -2.31 -10.07
C ALA A 51 -6.43 -1.59 -10.44
N VAL A 52 -5.41 -2.36 -10.83
CA VAL A 52 -4.07 -1.85 -11.15
C VAL A 52 -4.06 -1.16 -12.51
N ASP A 53 -3.51 0.04 -12.55
CA ASP A 53 -3.12 0.76 -13.78
C ASP A 53 -1.72 0.30 -14.23
N LEU A 54 -1.64 -0.70 -15.13
CA LEU A 54 -0.37 -1.21 -15.63
C LEU A 54 0.48 -0.14 -16.31
N GLU A 55 -0.15 0.85 -16.95
CA GLU A 55 0.56 1.89 -17.68
C GLU A 55 1.28 2.85 -16.72
N ARG A 56 0.73 3.07 -15.52
CA ARG A 56 1.46 3.76 -14.44
C ARG A 56 2.76 3.06 -14.06
N TYR A 57 2.76 1.73 -13.98
CA TYR A 57 3.95 0.96 -13.66
C TYR A 57 4.95 0.91 -14.82
N ASN A 58 4.48 0.89 -16.07
CA ASN A 58 5.35 1.03 -17.24
C ASN A 58 6.10 2.37 -17.22
N ARG A 59 5.40 3.49 -16.98
CA ARG A 59 6.03 4.82 -16.84
C ARG A 59 7.07 4.88 -15.73
N PHE A 60 6.81 4.20 -14.61
CA PHE A 60 7.76 4.15 -13.50
C PHE A 60 9.02 3.33 -13.85
N SER A 61 8.84 2.18 -14.51
CA SER A 61 9.96 1.39 -15.01
C SER A 61 10.80 2.17 -16.03
N GLU A 62 10.15 2.90 -16.94
CA GLU A 62 10.82 3.77 -17.89
C GLU A 62 11.65 4.85 -17.19
N PHE A 63 11.06 5.58 -16.24
CA PHE A 63 11.77 6.58 -15.44
C PHE A 63 13.03 5.98 -14.77
N MET A 64 12.89 4.85 -14.09
CA MET A 64 14.02 4.21 -13.42
C MET A 64 15.12 3.77 -14.40
N TYR A 65 14.74 3.28 -15.57
CA TYR A 65 15.67 2.87 -16.61
C TYR A 65 16.41 4.07 -17.22
N GLN A 66 15.70 5.14 -17.57
CA GLN A 66 16.26 6.39 -18.11
C GLN A 66 17.28 7.02 -17.15
N HIS A 67 17.00 6.97 -15.85
CA HIS A 67 17.90 7.48 -14.80
C HIS A 67 18.96 6.46 -14.34
N LYS A 68 19.08 5.30 -15.01
CA LYS A 68 20.07 4.25 -14.71
C LYS A 68 20.00 3.71 -13.28
N ILE A 69 18.84 3.81 -12.63
CA ILE A 69 18.56 3.22 -11.31
C ILE A 69 18.47 1.70 -11.43
N ILE A 70 17.91 1.21 -12.55
CA ILE A 70 17.81 -0.21 -12.90
C ILE A 70 18.46 -0.49 -14.26
N LYS A 71 18.93 -1.73 -14.46
CA LYS A 71 19.67 -2.15 -15.68
C LYS A 71 18.77 -2.53 -16.85
N THR A 72 17.52 -2.88 -16.58
CA THR A 72 16.54 -3.34 -17.56
C THR A 72 15.23 -2.59 -17.34
N GLN A 73 14.40 -2.51 -18.37
CA GLN A 73 13.06 -1.92 -18.31
C GLN A 73 12.01 -3.04 -18.32
N PRO A 74 11.67 -3.66 -17.16
CA PRO A 74 10.65 -4.70 -17.12
C PRO A 74 9.27 -4.14 -17.47
N LYS A 75 8.43 -4.94 -18.13
CA LYS A 75 7.03 -4.54 -18.39
C LYS A 75 6.21 -4.76 -17.12
N ALA A 76 5.26 -3.88 -16.85
CA ALA A 76 4.41 -3.95 -15.65
C ALA A 76 3.74 -5.31 -15.48
N GLN A 77 3.25 -5.91 -16.57
CA GLN A 77 2.60 -7.23 -16.56
C GLN A 77 3.48 -8.36 -16.00
N ASP A 78 4.81 -8.21 -16.02
CA ASP A 78 5.74 -9.26 -15.61
C ASP A 78 6.01 -9.25 -14.09
N PHE A 79 5.70 -8.13 -13.40
CA PHE A 79 6.01 -7.97 -11.96
C PHE A 79 4.87 -7.39 -11.11
N VAL A 80 3.80 -6.87 -11.73
CA VAL A 80 2.62 -6.41 -11.00
C VAL A 80 1.69 -7.60 -10.76
N PRO A 81 1.42 -7.97 -9.50
CA PRO A 81 0.57 -9.12 -9.21
C PRO A 81 -0.89 -8.85 -9.58
N VAL A 82 -1.58 -9.89 -10.02
CA VAL A 82 -3.05 -9.92 -10.10
C VAL A 82 -3.56 -10.29 -8.71
N LEU A 83 -4.37 -9.40 -8.11
CA LEU A 83 -4.89 -9.53 -6.74
C LEU A 83 -6.35 -10.00 -6.70
#